data_AF-A0A483QU14-F1
#
_entry.id   AF-A0A483QU14-F1
#
_cell.length_a   1.000
_cell.length_b   1.000
_cell.length_c   1.000
_cell.angle_alpha   90.00
_cell.angle_beta   90.00
_cell.angle_gamma   90.00
#
_symmetry.space_group_name_H-M   'P 1'
#
loop_
_entity.id
_entity.type
_entity.pdbx_description
1 polymer ?
#
loop_
_entity_poly.entity_id
_entity_poly.type
_entity_poly.pdbx_seq_one_letter_code
_entity_poly.pdbx_strand_id
1 'polypeptide(L)'
;GHMSWADGTMELPDDETYGGLIKKCVHLVSGHEQRLCFPLDSVRRANGKYPPCAIEVVYPGMHSDIGGGYPPGEQGKGNAEHDGHLLSQIVLHDMYSAAFNCGAPLKVPKQALPEKFKSQSWRVIPLDLDSQFFVSEVLSARFNAWRELTLGQTTPKTFDPEAASHYEPPAAGGSL
;
A
#
# COMPACT_ATOMS: atom_id res chain seq x y z
N GLY A 1 21.28 -11.40 -5.59
CA GLY A 1 22.25 -10.36 -5.19
C GLY A 1 21.82 -9.05 -5.83
N HIS A 2 22.35 -7.94 -5.34
CA HIS A 2 22.07 -6.63 -5.90
C HIS A 2 22.61 -6.50 -7.33
N MET A 3 21.91 -5.71 -8.14
CA MET A 3 22.46 -5.22 -9.40
C MET A 3 23.50 -4.13 -9.09
N SER A 4 24.46 -3.90 -9.98
CA SER A 4 25.59 -2.99 -9.70
C SER A 4 25.20 -1.57 -9.32
N TRP A 5 24.05 -1.07 -9.79
CA TRP A 5 23.53 0.24 -9.44
C TRP A 5 22.87 0.29 -8.05
N ALA A 6 22.49 -0.87 -7.51
CA ALA A 6 21.85 -1.02 -6.21
C ALA A 6 22.85 -1.20 -5.05
N ASP A 7 24.10 -1.56 -5.37
CA ASP A 7 25.16 -1.75 -4.39
C ASP A 7 25.42 -0.45 -3.61
N GLY A 8 25.08 -0.46 -2.32
CA GLY A 8 25.25 0.70 -1.43
C GLY A 8 24.28 1.86 -1.68
N THR A 9 23.21 1.65 -2.46
CA THR A 9 22.24 2.72 -2.80
C THR A 9 20.80 2.40 -2.42
N MET A 10 20.52 1.23 -1.85
CA MET A 10 19.17 0.88 -1.36
C MET A 10 18.80 1.61 -0.08
N GLU A 11 19.79 1.93 0.77
CA GLU A 11 19.54 2.64 2.01
C GLU A 11 19.04 4.06 1.73
N LEU A 12 17.92 4.44 2.34
CA LEU A 12 17.38 5.79 2.21
C LEU A 12 18.38 6.82 2.77
N PRO A 13 18.47 8.02 2.14
CA PRO A 13 19.29 9.13 2.61
C PRO A 13 19.27 9.31 4.13
N ASP A 14 20.46 9.45 4.69
CA ASP A 14 20.65 9.63 6.13
C ASP A 14 19.92 10.89 6.64
N ASP A 15 19.23 10.77 7.76
CA ASP A 15 18.41 11.82 8.34
C ASP A 15 19.20 12.79 9.21
N GLU A 16 20.40 12.42 9.68
CA GLU A 16 21.31 13.35 10.36
C GLU A 16 21.97 14.30 9.34
N THR A 17 22.42 13.74 8.21
CA THR A 17 23.14 14.47 7.16
C THR A 17 22.19 15.20 6.20
N TYR A 18 21.10 14.54 5.79
CA TYR A 18 20.14 15.05 4.81
C TYR A 18 18.76 15.24 5.43
N GLY A 19 18.73 15.67 6.69
CA GLY A 19 17.51 15.90 7.46
C GLY A 19 16.45 16.67 6.68
N GLY A 20 15.29 16.04 6.51
CA GLY A 20 14.16 16.62 5.80
C GLY A 20 14.21 16.55 4.27
N LEU A 21 15.19 15.88 3.66
CA LEU A 21 15.19 15.62 2.22
C LEU A 21 13.99 14.75 1.82
N ILE A 22 13.79 13.65 2.54
CA ILE A 22 12.63 12.77 2.37
C ILE A 22 11.59 13.13 3.43
N LYS A 23 10.39 13.52 2.99
CA LYS A 23 9.27 13.88 3.88
C LYS A 23 8.48 12.67 4.34
N LYS A 24 8.28 11.70 3.46
CA LYS A 24 7.59 10.44 3.74
C LYS A 24 8.11 9.35 2.80
N CYS A 25 8.31 8.16 3.35
CA CYS A 25 8.49 6.92 2.61
C CYS A 25 7.48 5.89 3.15
N VAL A 26 6.82 5.18 2.25
CA VAL A 26 5.94 4.06 2.58
C VAL A 26 6.40 2.87 1.74
N HIS A 27 6.77 1.79 2.42
CA HIS A 27 7.21 0.54 1.80
C HIS A 27 6.23 -0.57 2.16
N LEU A 28 5.48 -1.04 1.16
CA LEU A 28 4.50 -2.12 1.33
C LEU A 28 5.14 -3.40 0.83
N VAL A 29 5.35 -4.38 1.71
CA VAL A 29 6.17 -5.56 1.45
C VAL A 29 5.37 -6.85 1.49
N SER A 30 5.81 -7.84 0.72
CA SER A 30 5.21 -9.17 0.68
C SER A 30 5.66 -10.01 1.88
N GLY A 31 4.69 -10.57 2.60
CA GLY A 31 4.94 -11.50 3.70
C GLY A 31 5.08 -12.96 3.27
N HIS A 32 4.73 -13.30 2.02
CA HIS A 32 4.73 -14.70 1.55
C HIS A 32 5.63 -14.96 0.32
N GLU A 33 6.37 -13.97 -0.19
CA GLU A 33 7.35 -14.19 -1.25
C GLU A 33 8.54 -15.03 -0.75
N GLN A 34 8.89 -16.08 -1.49
CA GLN A 34 9.89 -17.09 -1.09
C GLN A 34 10.92 -17.38 -2.17
N ARG A 35 10.77 -16.80 -3.37
CA ARG A 35 11.68 -17.09 -4.49
C ARG A 35 13.02 -16.41 -4.26
N LEU A 36 14.09 -17.18 -4.41
CA LEU A 36 15.48 -16.69 -4.31
C LEU A 36 15.82 -15.59 -5.33
N CYS A 37 15.07 -15.50 -6.42
CA CYS A 37 15.22 -14.46 -7.43
C CYS A 37 14.52 -13.14 -7.08
N PHE A 38 13.78 -13.06 -5.96
CA PHE A 38 13.10 -11.85 -5.49
C PHE A 38 13.41 -11.60 -3.99
N PRO A 39 14.69 -11.39 -3.61
CA PRO A 39 15.00 -10.98 -2.24
C PRO A 39 14.40 -9.60 -1.93
N LEU A 40 13.97 -9.39 -0.68
CA LEU A 40 13.47 -8.11 -0.20
C LEU A 40 14.62 -7.23 0.29
N ASP A 41 14.62 -5.97 -0.13
CA ASP A 41 15.42 -4.90 0.45
C ASP A 41 14.55 -4.07 1.40
N SER A 42 14.67 -4.30 2.70
CA SER A 42 13.93 -3.54 3.71
C SER A 42 14.45 -2.11 3.81
N VAL A 43 13.56 -1.16 4.12
CA VAL A 43 13.97 0.22 4.47
C VAL A 43 14.55 0.33 5.89
N ARG A 44 14.60 -0.78 6.63
CA ARG A 44 15.26 -0.86 7.95
C ARG A 44 16.78 -0.81 7.77
N ARG A 45 17.44 0.09 8.49
CA ARG A 45 18.90 0.26 8.44
C ARG A 45 19.63 -0.87 9.16
N ALA A 46 20.93 -0.98 8.88
CA ALA A 46 21.82 -1.98 9.51
C ALA A 46 21.87 -1.88 11.04
N ASN A 47 21.58 -0.72 11.62
CA ASN A 47 21.46 -0.52 13.07
C ASN A 47 20.12 -1.03 13.66
N GLY A 48 19.27 -1.67 12.85
CA GLY A 48 17.98 -2.23 13.24
C GLY A 48 16.84 -1.22 13.34
N LYS A 49 17.06 0.05 13.01
CA LYS A 49 16.05 1.11 13.11
C LYS A 49 15.48 1.47 11.75
N TYR A 50 14.22 1.86 11.74
CA TYR A 50 13.58 2.50 10.60
C TYR A 50 13.92 4.00 10.57
N PRO A 51 14.17 4.60 9.39
CA PRO A 51 14.28 6.04 9.26
C PRO A 51 13.00 6.73 9.75
N PRO A 52 13.06 7.90 10.42
CA PRO A 52 11.87 8.57 10.95
C PRO A 52 10.83 8.94 9.89
N CYS A 53 11.25 9.12 8.64
CA CYS A 53 10.35 9.43 7.52
C CYS A 53 9.68 8.18 6.92
N ALA A 54 10.10 6.98 7.29
CA ALA A 54 9.71 5.73 6.64
C ALA A 54 8.76 4.89 7.50
N ILE A 55 7.80 4.25 6.82
CA ILE A 55 6.99 3.18 7.39
C ILE A 55 7.09 2.00 6.44
N GLU A 56 7.41 0.83 6.98
CA GLU A 56 7.35 -0.45 6.27
C GLU A 56 6.19 -1.28 6.81
N VAL A 57 5.38 -1.87 5.94
CA VAL A 57 4.18 -2.63 6.31
C VAL A 57 4.18 -3.96 5.58
N VAL A 58 3.98 -5.05 6.32
CA VAL A 58 3.89 -6.41 5.76
C VAL A 58 2.45 -6.72 5.36
N TYR A 59 2.25 -7.12 4.10
CA TYR A 59 0.97 -7.57 3.54
C TYR A 59 0.99 -9.06 3.24
N PRO A 60 -0.18 -9.74 3.22
CA PRO A 60 -0.27 -11.09 2.74
C PRO A 60 -0.07 -11.13 1.22
N GLY A 61 0.45 -12.25 0.72
CA GLY A 61 0.56 -12.55 -0.70
C GLY A 61 2.00 -12.55 -1.19
N MET A 62 2.22 -12.97 -2.43
CA MET A 62 3.50 -13.00 -3.13
C MET A 62 3.85 -11.60 -3.68
N HIS A 63 4.97 -11.46 -4.39
CA HIS A 63 5.43 -10.18 -4.96
C HIS A 63 4.33 -9.37 -5.71
N SER A 64 3.67 -9.98 -6.70
CA SER A 64 2.64 -9.30 -7.49
C SER A 64 1.27 -9.22 -6.82
N ASP A 65 1.05 -9.96 -5.72
CA ASP A 65 -0.12 -9.72 -4.87
C ASP A 65 0.00 -8.38 -4.12
N ILE A 66 1.22 -7.81 -4.03
CA ILE A 66 1.49 -6.50 -3.45
C ILE A 66 1.59 -5.43 -4.54
N GLY A 67 2.52 -5.61 -5.48
CA GLY A 67 2.78 -4.62 -6.54
C GLY A 67 1.72 -4.56 -7.64
N GLY A 68 0.82 -5.55 -7.70
CA GLY A 68 -0.08 -5.75 -8.84
C GLY A 68 0.60 -6.48 -10.00
N GLY A 69 -0.21 -6.82 -11.01
CA GLY A 69 0.26 -7.45 -12.25
C GLY A 69 -0.31 -8.84 -12.54
N TYR A 70 -0.97 -9.48 -11.57
CA TYR A 70 -1.78 -10.67 -11.85
C TYR A 70 -3.12 -10.25 -12.48
N PRO A 71 -3.55 -10.85 -13.61
CA PRO A 71 -4.90 -10.69 -14.11
C PRO A 71 -5.90 -11.56 -13.33
N PRO A 72 -7.20 -11.21 -13.37
CA PRO A 72 -8.26 -12.04 -12.82
C PRO A 72 -8.21 -13.48 -13.35
N GLY A 73 -8.36 -14.46 -12.45
CA GLY A 73 -8.35 -15.89 -12.78
C GLY A 73 -6.96 -16.53 -12.84
N GLU A 74 -5.86 -15.76 -12.78
CA GLU A 74 -4.53 -16.35 -12.77
C GLU A 74 -4.33 -17.22 -11.52
N GLN A 75 -3.85 -18.45 -11.74
CA GLN A 75 -3.71 -19.47 -10.70
C GLN A 75 -5.03 -19.76 -9.93
N GLY A 76 -6.18 -19.45 -10.54
CA GLY A 76 -7.50 -19.59 -9.90
C GLY A 76 -7.79 -18.56 -8.81
N LYS A 77 -7.02 -17.46 -8.73
CA LYS A 77 -7.21 -16.35 -7.79
C LYS A 77 -8.01 -15.23 -8.46
N GLY A 78 -8.71 -14.42 -7.65
CA GLY A 78 -9.38 -13.23 -8.16
C GLY A 78 -10.40 -13.51 -9.27
N ASN A 79 -11.10 -14.65 -9.23
CA ASN A 79 -12.00 -15.11 -10.29
C ASN A 79 -13.20 -14.16 -10.44
N ALA A 80 -13.08 -13.16 -11.30
CA ALA A 80 -14.13 -12.21 -11.69
C ALA A 80 -13.78 -11.58 -13.05
N GLU A 81 -14.72 -10.82 -13.62
CA GLU A 81 -14.48 -10.05 -14.85
C GLU A 81 -13.70 -8.75 -14.61
N HIS A 82 -13.37 -8.45 -13.35
CA HIS A 82 -12.73 -7.22 -12.91
C HIS A 82 -11.69 -7.47 -11.81
N ASP A 83 -10.84 -6.47 -11.55
CA ASP A 83 -9.72 -6.56 -10.62
C ASP A 83 -10.11 -6.52 -9.13
N GLY A 84 -11.38 -6.20 -8.80
CA GLY A 84 -11.83 -6.02 -7.42
C GLY A 84 -11.68 -7.22 -6.46
N HIS A 85 -11.29 -8.39 -6.94
CA HIS A 85 -10.95 -9.55 -6.12
C HIS A 85 -9.44 -9.83 -6.01
N LEU A 86 -8.59 -9.06 -6.69
CA LEU A 86 -7.14 -9.16 -6.60
C LEU A 86 -6.63 -8.53 -5.32
N LEU A 87 -5.77 -9.24 -4.59
CA LEU A 87 -5.24 -8.78 -3.30
C LEU A 87 -4.49 -7.45 -3.40
N SER A 88 -3.85 -7.20 -4.55
CA SER A 88 -3.16 -5.95 -4.86
C SER A 88 -4.05 -4.72 -4.81
N GLN A 89 -5.38 -4.86 -4.93
CA GLN A 89 -6.31 -3.74 -4.79
C GLN A 89 -6.23 -3.12 -3.38
N ILE A 90 -6.04 -3.92 -2.33
CA ILE A 90 -5.90 -3.38 -0.98
C ILE A 90 -4.65 -2.50 -0.88
N VAL A 91 -3.52 -3.02 -1.39
CA VAL A 91 -2.22 -2.34 -1.38
C VAL A 91 -2.25 -1.07 -2.25
N LEU A 92 -2.94 -1.12 -3.40
CA LEU A 92 -3.17 0.04 -4.27
C LEU A 92 -3.88 1.16 -3.51
N HIS A 93 -4.96 0.84 -2.79
CA HIS A 93 -5.72 1.83 -2.01
C HIS A 93 -4.91 2.42 -0.86
N ASP A 94 -4.14 1.60 -0.15
CA ASP A 94 -3.29 2.07 0.95
C ASP A 94 -2.16 2.98 0.45
N MET A 95 -1.55 2.65 -0.69
CA MET A 95 -0.56 3.53 -1.34
C MET A 95 -1.20 4.82 -1.86
N TYR A 96 -2.36 4.74 -2.51
CA TYR A 96 -3.11 5.90 -2.98
C TYR A 96 -3.43 6.85 -1.82
N SER A 97 -3.95 6.32 -0.71
CA SER A 97 -4.26 7.09 0.49
C SER A 97 -3.01 7.74 1.09
N ALA A 98 -1.92 6.98 1.26
CA ALA A 98 -0.67 7.50 1.80
C ALA A 98 -0.08 8.63 0.94
N ALA A 99 -0.06 8.45 -0.39
CA ALA A 99 0.42 9.45 -1.32
C ALA A 99 -0.47 10.70 -1.32
N PHE A 100 -1.79 10.53 -1.35
CA PHE A 100 -2.76 11.63 -1.31
C PHE A 100 -2.60 12.47 -0.03
N ASN A 101 -2.49 11.81 1.12
CA ASN A 101 -2.29 12.46 2.42
C ASN A 101 -0.97 13.21 2.53
N CYS A 102 0.03 12.84 1.73
CA CYS A 102 1.30 13.55 1.63
C CYS A 102 1.31 14.64 0.55
N GLY A 103 0.16 14.92 -0.07
CA GLY A 103 -0.01 16.00 -1.05
C GLY A 103 0.36 15.61 -2.48
N ALA A 104 0.46 14.31 -2.80
CA ALA A 104 0.60 13.87 -4.18
C ALA A 104 -0.61 14.38 -5.01
N PRO A 105 -0.39 14.92 -6.22
CA PRO A 105 -1.44 15.53 -7.04
C PRO A 105 -2.30 14.45 -7.74
N LEU A 106 -2.90 13.56 -6.96
CA LEU A 106 -3.76 12.49 -7.45
C LEU A 106 -5.18 13.02 -7.70
N LYS A 107 -5.84 12.42 -8.68
CA LYS A 107 -7.25 12.65 -8.97
C LYS A 107 -8.11 11.87 -7.99
N VAL A 108 -9.33 12.32 -7.73
CA VAL A 108 -10.30 11.69 -6.82
C VAL A 108 -11.54 11.21 -7.57
N PRO A 109 -12.29 10.23 -7.03
CA PRO A 109 -13.62 9.90 -7.52
C PRO A 109 -14.53 11.13 -7.55
N LYS A 110 -15.42 11.21 -8.53
CA LYS A 110 -16.30 12.39 -8.72
C LYS A 110 -17.12 12.70 -7.46
N GLN A 111 -17.52 11.67 -6.73
CA GLN A 111 -18.32 11.72 -5.51
C GLN A 111 -17.53 12.27 -4.32
N ALA A 112 -16.20 12.12 -4.33
CA ALA A 112 -15.33 12.63 -3.29
C ALA A 112 -14.90 14.09 -3.53
N LEU A 113 -15.22 14.67 -4.69
CA LEU A 113 -14.82 16.04 -5.02
C LEU A 113 -15.70 17.08 -4.28
N PRO A 114 -15.11 17.95 -3.44
CA PRO A 114 -15.86 18.99 -2.75
C PRO A 114 -16.58 19.95 -3.70
N GLU A 115 -17.73 20.48 -3.28
CA GLU A 115 -18.56 21.42 -4.06
C GLU A 115 -17.76 22.59 -4.67
N LYS A 116 -16.88 23.20 -3.86
CA LYS A 116 -16.01 24.31 -4.27
C LYS A 116 -15.09 23.99 -5.45
N PHE A 117 -14.87 22.71 -5.74
CA PHE A 117 -13.99 22.24 -6.82
C PHE A 117 -14.73 21.59 -7.98
N LYS A 118 -16.08 21.57 -8.01
CA LYS A 118 -16.85 20.92 -9.07
C LYS A 118 -16.55 21.41 -10.49
N SER A 119 -16.13 22.67 -10.65
CA SER A 119 -15.71 23.21 -11.95
C SER A 119 -14.36 22.68 -12.42
N GLN A 120 -13.58 22.03 -11.56
CA GLN A 120 -12.23 21.55 -11.82
C GLN A 120 -12.26 20.06 -12.21
N SER A 121 -12.88 19.75 -13.34
CA SER A 121 -13.04 18.38 -13.84
C SER A 121 -11.73 17.61 -14.02
N TRP A 122 -10.61 18.32 -14.21
CA TRP A 122 -9.26 17.72 -14.29
C TRP A 122 -8.82 17.01 -13.00
N ARG A 123 -9.47 17.29 -11.85
CA ARG A 123 -9.24 16.60 -10.58
C ARG A 123 -9.98 15.27 -10.46
N VAL A 124 -10.90 14.97 -11.38
CA VAL A 124 -11.75 13.79 -11.32
C VAL A 124 -11.10 12.63 -12.06
N ILE A 125 -11.08 11.45 -11.43
CA ILE A 125 -10.66 10.20 -12.07
C ILE A 125 -11.64 9.88 -13.22
N PRO A 126 -11.15 9.65 -14.45
CA PRO A 126 -11.98 9.15 -15.56
C PRO A 126 -12.66 7.82 -15.22
N LEU A 127 -13.89 7.57 -15.71
CA LEU A 127 -14.68 6.41 -15.31
C LEU A 127 -14.00 5.05 -15.58
N ASP A 128 -13.26 4.95 -16.69
CA ASP A 128 -12.47 3.78 -17.04
C ASP A 128 -11.35 3.51 -16.02
N LEU A 129 -10.70 4.56 -15.53
CA LEU A 129 -9.68 4.45 -14.48
C LEU A 129 -10.30 4.22 -13.10
N ASP A 130 -11.44 4.84 -12.79
CA ASP A 130 -12.15 4.67 -11.51
C ASP A 130 -12.54 3.20 -11.31
N SER A 131 -12.95 2.52 -12.38
CA SER A 131 -13.25 1.08 -12.34
C SER A 131 -12.04 0.20 -11.99
N GLN A 132 -10.81 0.63 -12.31
CA GLN A 132 -9.58 -0.08 -11.94
C GLN A 132 -9.26 0.06 -10.44
N PHE A 133 -9.84 1.03 -9.74
CA PHE A 133 -9.76 1.17 -8.29
C PHE A 133 -10.91 0.43 -7.58
N PHE A 134 -11.74 -0.34 -8.28
CA PHE A 134 -12.77 -1.11 -7.61
C PHE A 134 -12.15 -2.14 -6.65
N VAL A 135 -12.69 -2.23 -5.43
CA VAL A 135 -12.33 -3.22 -4.42
C VAL A 135 -13.61 -3.87 -3.91
N SER A 136 -13.69 -5.21 -3.98
CA SER A 136 -14.88 -5.93 -3.55
C SER A 136 -14.94 -6.04 -2.03
N GLU A 137 -16.14 -5.96 -1.46
CA GLU A 137 -16.35 -6.18 -0.02
C GLU A 137 -15.88 -7.56 0.44
N VAL A 138 -15.98 -8.57 -0.43
CA VAL A 138 -15.49 -9.92 -0.17
C VAL A 138 -13.97 -9.93 0.00
N LEU A 139 -13.24 -9.19 -0.82
CA LEU A 139 -11.79 -9.06 -0.68
C LEU A 139 -11.44 -8.34 0.61
N SER A 140 -12.09 -7.21 0.89
CA SER A 140 -11.88 -6.45 2.13
C SER A 140 -12.14 -7.31 3.38
N ALA A 141 -13.23 -8.09 3.39
CA ALA A 141 -13.57 -8.98 4.49
C ALA A 141 -12.50 -10.08 4.69
N ARG A 142 -12.00 -10.68 3.60
CA ARG A 142 -10.94 -11.70 3.66
C ARG A 142 -9.62 -11.12 4.15
N PHE A 143 -9.25 -9.94 3.67
CA PHE A 143 -8.04 -9.24 4.10
C PHE A 143 -8.11 -8.90 5.59
N ASN A 144 -9.24 -8.36 6.06
CA ASN A 144 -9.44 -8.06 7.47
C ASN A 144 -9.45 -9.33 8.34
N ALA A 145 -10.02 -10.44 7.84
CA ALA A 145 -9.93 -11.73 8.52
C ALA A 145 -8.47 -12.20 8.68
N TRP A 146 -7.61 -12.02 7.66
CA TRP A 146 -6.18 -12.29 7.80
C TRP A 146 -5.54 -11.40 8.87
N ARG A 147 -5.82 -10.10 8.88
CA ARG A 147 -5.30 -9.19 9.91
C ARG A 147 -5.72 -9.59 11.33
N GLU A 148 -6.98 -9.93 11.51
CA GLU A 148 -7.51 -10.34 12.81
C GLU A 148 -6.94 -11.68 13.27
N LEU A 149 -7.02 -12.70 12.41
CA LEU A 149 -6.70 -14.08 12.79
C LEU A 149 -5.20 -14.37 12.79
N THR A 150 -4.42 -13.70 11.93
CA THR A 150 -2.97 -13.91 11.84
C THR A 150 -2.18 -12.90 12.66
N LEU A 151 -2.60 -11.63 12.70
CA LEU A 151 -1.85 -10.56 13.39
C LEU A 151 -2.47 -10.14 14.73
N GLY A 152 -3.64 -10.66 15.10
CA GLY A 152 -4.35 -10.23 16.31
C GLY A 152 -4.84 -8.77 16.24
N GLN A 153 -4.89 -8.18 15.04
CA GLN A 153 -5.25 -6.80 14.83
C GLN A 153 -6.76 -6.71 14.62
N THR A 154 -7.50 -6.39 15.70
CA THR A 154 -8.96 -6.34 15.66
C THR A 154 -9.47 -5.22 14.76
N THR A 155 -10.38 -5.51 13.84
CA THR A 155 -11.14 -4.47 13.14
C THR A 155 -12.15 -3.86 14.11
N PRO A 156 -12.20 -2.53 14.28
CA PRO A 156 -13.21 -1.89 15.10
C PRO A 156 -14.64 -2.26 14.62
N LYS A 157 -15.49 -2.73 15.54
CA LYS A 157 -16.90 -3.07 15.23
C LYS A 157 -17.77 -1.85 14.93
N THR A 158 -17.31 -0.68 15.35
CA THR A 158 -17.94 0.62 15.11
C THR A 158 -16.89 1.56 14.54
N PHE A 159 -17.23 2.22 13.44
CA PHE A 159 -16.36 3.17 12.76
C PHE A 159 -16.79 4.58 13.14
N ASP A 160 -15.85 5.37 13.65
CA ASP A 160 -15.96 6.81 13.64
C ASP A 160 -15.70 7.30 12.19
N PRO A 161 -16.64 8.01 11.54
CA PRO A 161 -16.44 8.54 10.20
C PRO A 161 -15.18 9.41 10.05
N GLU A 162 -14.76 10.11 11.10
CA GLU A 162 -13.49 10.87 11.08
C GLU A 162 -12.29 9.92 11.10
N ALA A 163 -12.32 8.87 11.93
CA ALA A 163 -11.29 7.83 11.93
C ALA A 163 -11.22 7.05 10.60
N ALA A 164 -12.33 6.89 9.86
CA ALA A 164 -12.33 6.23 8.55
C ALA A 164 -11.52 7.00 7.48
N SER A 165 -11.32 8.31 7.67
CA SER A 165 -10.44 9.12 6.82
C SER A 165 -8.95 8.96 7.15
N HIS A 166 -8.64 8.34 8.28
CA HIS A 166 -7.28 8.16 8.82
C HIS A 166 -7.02 6.68 9.13
N TYR A 167 -6.59 5.92 8.11
CA TYR A 167 -6.06 4.57 8.31
C TYR A 167 -4.55 4.61 8.49
N GLU A 168 -4.07 4.11 9.63
CA GLU A 168 -2.64 3.84 9.86
C GLU A 168 -2.40 2.32 9.87
N PRO A 169 -1.79 1.77 8.81
CA PRO A 169 -1.42 0.37 8.81
C PRO A 169 -0.30 0.13 9.83
N PRO A 170 -0.39 -0.95 10.63
CA PRO A 170 0.66 -1.29 11.59
C PRO A 170 1.99 -1.60 10.90
N ALA A 171 3.06 -0.98 11.39
CA ALA A 171 4.39 -1.16 10.86
C ALA A 171 4.91 -2.60 11.09
N ALA A 172 5.76 -3.06 10.18
CA ALA A 172 6.52 -4.29 10.32
C ALA A 172 7.30 -4.27 11.64
N GLY A 173 7.11 -5.31 12.45
CA GLY A 173 7.79 -5.44 13.74
C GLY A 173 9.31 -5.65 13.58
N GLY A 174 10.06 -5.32 14.63
CA GLY A 174 11.52 -5.48 14.64
C GLY A 174 12.01 -6.94 14.61
N SER A 175 11.14 -7.92 14.84
CA SER A 175 11.49 -9.34 14.85
C SER A 175 10.85 -10.05 13.65
N LEU A 176 11.68 -10.35 12.65
CA LEU A 176 11.50 -11.45 11.71
C LEU A 176 12.56 -12.50 12.04
#